data_AF-A0A858U6J2-F1
#
_entry.id   AF-A0A858U6J2-F1
#
_cell.length_a   1.000
_cell.length_b   1.000
_cell.length_c   1.000
_cell.angle_alpha   90.00
_cell.angle_beta   90.00
_cell.angle_gamma   90.00
#
_symmetry.space_group_name_H-M   'P 1'
#
loop_
_entity.id
_entity.type
_entity.pdbx_description
1 polymer ?
#
loop_
_entity_poly.entity_id
_entity_poly.type
_entity_poly.pdbx_seq_one_letter_code
_entity_poly.pdbx_strand_id
1 'polypeptide(L)'
;MKSKDRSIVKKILHVIIWANSKIININKKIDKNFYANSKLTQKVNSQANSLDLKFKHGHAIIAEQLKKLDKSINNNNIYSINSEIERLILRTQKQFEKIIVLLEANIAYTEIFSQHFQADSSSGSDDEWSKWAAEKNEVSKKHHQLLQVNLKSYENLASEFKKILEKSSKK
;
A
#
# COMPACT_ATOMS: atom_id res chain seq x y z
N MET A 1 -7.33 -19.43 -24.61
CA MET A 1 -7.57 -18.26 -23.73
C MET A 1 -7.24 -16.98 -24.49
N LYS A 2 -8.17 -16.01 -24.54
CA LYS A 2 -8.00 -14.80 -25.37
C LYS A 2 -6.94 -13.87 -24.76
N SER A 3 -6.27 -13.07 -25.59
CA SER A 3 -5.28 -12.04 -25.19
C SER A 3 -5.77 -11.10 -24.06
N LYS A 4 -7.09 -11.02 -23.87
CA LYS A 4 -7.80 -10.20 -22.88
C LYS A 4 -7.48 -10.55 -21.42
N ASP A 5 -7.46 -11.81 -21.01
CA ASP A 5 -7.26 -12.16 -19.59
C ASP A 5 -5.81 -11.92 -19.15
N ARG A 6 -4.85 -12.26 -20.03
CA ARG A 6 -3.44 -11.89 -19.87
C ARG A 6 -3.28 -10.38 -19.74
N SER A 7 -4.02 -9.59 -20.52
CA SER A 7 -4.02 -8.12 -20.43
C SER A 7 -4.54 -7.63 -19.07
N ILE A 8 -5.60 -8.24 -18.54
CA ILE A 8 -6.15 -7.89 -17.21
C ILE A 8 -5.14 -8.17 -16.10
N VAL A 9 -4.54 -9.37 -16.05
CA VAL A 9 -3.53 -9.72 -15.04
C VAL A 9 -2.31 -8.81 -15.14
N LYS A 10 -1.84 -8.48 -16.36
CA LYS A 10 -0.75 -7.52 -16.55
C LYS A 10 -1.09 -6.12 -16.03
N LYS A 11 -2.32 -5.65 -16.23
CA LYS A 11 -2.77 -4.35 -15.69
C LYS A 11 -2.76 -4.33 -14.17
N ILE A 12 -3.30 -5.38 -13.53
CA ILE A 12 -3.25 -5.54 -12.07
C ILE A 12 -1.79 -5.49 -11.60
N LEU A 13 -0.91 -6.30 -12.20
CA LEU A 13 0.51 -6.35 -11.87
C LEU A 13 1.22 -5.00 -12.01
N HIS A 14 0.97 -4.27 -13.09
CA HIS A 14 1.58 -2.94 -13.30
C HIS A 14 1.18 -1.94 -12.21
N VAL A 15 -0.09 -1.91 -11.80
CA VAL A 15 -0.55 -1.01 -10.74
C VAL A 15 0.09 -1.38 -9.40
N ILE A 16 0.19 -2.67 -9.07
CA ILE A 16 0.84 -3.15 -7.84
C ILE A 16 2.35 -2.83 -7.85
N ILE A 17 3.05 -3.06 -8.97
CA ILE A 17 4.49 -2.69 -9.09
C ILE A 17 4.68 -1.18 -8.89
N TRP A 18 3.80 -0.37 -9.49
CA TRP A 18 3.83 1.07 -9.29
C TRP A 18 3.64 1.44 -7.81
N ALA A 19 2.66 0.83 -7.13
CA ALA A 19 2.43 1.06 -5.70
C ALA A 19 3.63 0.67 -4.84
N ASN A 20 4.24 -0.50 -5.10
CA ASN A 20 5.50 -0.93 -4.48
C ASN A 20 6.60 0.14 -4.61
N SER A 21 6.76 0.71 -5.80
CA SER A 21 7.76 1.76 -6.03
C SER A 21 7.50 3.03 -5.21
N LYS A 22 6.22 3.36 -4.96
CA LYS A 22 5.85 4.52 -4.13
C LYS A 22 6.14 4.26 -2.67
N ILE A 23 5.81 3.08 -2.16
CA ILE A 23 6.11 2.68 -0.78
C ILE A 23 7.62 2.73 -0.55
N ILE A 24 8.43 2.08 -1.38
CA ILE A 24 9.91 2.09 -1.24
C ILE A 24 10.47 3.51 -1.20
N ASN A 25 9.96 4.42 -2.04
CA ASN A 25 10.40 5.81 -2.05
C ASN A 25 10.04 6.58 -0.77
N ILE A 26 8.94 6.21 -0.10
CA ILE A 26 8.56 6.75 1.20
C ILE A 26 9.53 6.24 2.27
N ASN A 27 9.77 4.92 2.34
CA ASN A 27 10.68 4.32 3.33
C ASN A 27 12.07 4.97 3.26
N LYS A 28 12.61 5.17 2.04
CA LYS A 28 13.91 5.83 1.83
C LYS A 28 13.96 7.29 2.33
N LYS A 29 12.82 7.97 2.39
CA LYS A 29 12.75 9.40 2.75
C LYS A 29 12.44 9.63 4.23
N ILE A 30 11.86 8.65 4.91
CA ILE A 30 11.56 8.71 6.35
C ILE A 30 12.86 8.72 7.19
N ASP A 31 13.95 8.15 6.67
CA ASP A 31 15.15 7.79 7.45
C ASP A 31 16.12 8.94 7.82
N LYS A 32 16.11 10.13 7.19
CA LYS A 32 17.18 11.13 7.49
C LYS A 32 16.79 12.59 7.68
N ASN A 33 15.70 13.06 7.09
CA ASN A 33 15.36 14.50 7.11
C ASN A 33 13.87 14.78 7.37
N PHE A 34 13.06 13.73 7.54
CA PHE A 34 11.61 13.83 7.44
C PHE A 34 10.98 14.63 8.58
N TYR A 35 11.49 14.46 9.80
CA TYR A 35 10.90 15.06 10.98
C TYR A 35 11.72 16.22 11.56
N ALA A 36 13.00 16.35 11.22
CA ALA A 36 13.87 17.42 11.71
C ALA A 36 13.58 18.82 11.12
N ASN A 37 12.83 18.93 10.01
CA ASN A 37 12.59 20.21 9.34
C ASN A 37 11.11 20.64 9.48
N SER A 38 10.87 21.78 10.14
CA SER A 38 9.51 22.35 10.31
C SER A 38 8.87 22.77 8.97
N LYS A 39 9.66 23.21 7.99
CA LYS A 39 9.19 23.49 6.62
C LYS A 39 8.75 22.23 5.87
N LEU A 40 9.17 21.04 6.33
CA LEU A 40 8.76 19.77 5.74
C LEU A 40 7.45 19.23 6.31
N THR A 41 6.97 19.65 7.49
CA THR A 41 5.74 19.10 8.10
C THR A 41 4.50 19.27 7.20
N GLN A 42 4.28 20.48 6.67
CA GLN A 42 3.17 20.74 5.73
C GLN A 42 3.35 19.98 4.40
N LYS A 43 4.59 19.87 3.92
CA LYS A 43 4.94 19.11 2.71
C LYS A 43 4.73 17.60 2.91
N VAL A 44 4.96 17.09 4.11
CA VAL A 44 4.72 15.70 4.52
C VAL A 44 3.23 15.42 4.59
N ASN A 45 2.43 16.28 5.24
CA ASN A 45 0.98 16.11 5.31
C ASN A 45 0.34 16.12 3.92
N SER A 46 0.74 17.06 3.06
CA SER A 46 0.26 17.11 1.67
C SER A 46 0.72 15.89 0.84
N GLN A 47 1.95 15.40 1.03
CA GLN A 47 2.43 14.19 0.38
C GLN A 47 1.72 12.92 0.88
N ALA A 48 1.51 12.78 2.19
CA ALA A 48 0.78 11.66 2.80
C ALA A 48 -0.66 11.60 2.27
N ASN A 49 -1.34 12.75 2.20
CA ASN A 49 -2.68 12.84 1.61
C ASN A 49 -2.66 12.53 0.11
N SER A 50 -1.69 13.06 -0.65
CA SER A 50 -1.55 12.77 -2.09
C SER A 50 -1.29 11.27 -2.35
N LEU A 51 -0.50 10.64 -1.49
CA LEU A 51 -0.20 9.22 -1.54
C LEU A 51 -1.43 8.39 -1.18
N ASP A 52 -2.18 8.77 -0.15
CA ASP A 52 -3.45 8.13 0.22
C ASP A 52 -4.47 8.19 -0.92
N LEU A 53 -4.66 9.36 -1.54
CA LEU A 53 -5.52 9.51 -2.72
C LEU A 53 -5.06 8.61 -3.88
N LYS A 54 -3.75 8.52 -4.09
CA LYS A 54 -3.12 7.65 -5.09
C LYS A 54 -3.32 6.17 -4.79
N PHE A 55 -3.23 5.76 -3.52
CA PHE A 55 -3.50 4.40 -3.08
C PHE A 55 -4.98 4.04 -3.25
N LYS A 56 -5.90 4.92 -2.84
CA LYS A 56 -7.35 4.76 -3.05
C LYS A 56 -7.70 4.63 -4.53
N HIS A 57 -7.09 5.46 -5.38
CA HIS A 57 -7.28 5.38 -6.82
C HIS A 57 -6.72 4.07 -7.40
N GLY A 58 -5.50 3.68 -7.01
CA GLY A 58 -4.89 2.40 -7.41
C GLY A 58 -5.72 1.20 -6.97
N HIS A 59 -6.24 1.22 -5.74
CA HIS A 59 -7.15 0.22 -5.21
C HIS A 59 -8.42 0.10 -6.04
N ALA A 60 -9.08 1.23 -6.36
CA ALA A 60 -10.28 1.24 -7.19
C ALA A 60 -10.02 0.63 -8.58
N ILE A 61 -8.89 0.97 -9.21
CA ILE A 61 -8.48 0.37 -10.48
C ILE A 61 -8.31 -1.15 -10.33
N ILE A 62 -7.56 -1.61 -9.32
CA ILE A 62 -7.33 -3.04 -9.12
C ILE A 62 -8.66 -3.76 -8.88
N ALA A 63 -9.53 -3.24 -8.01
CA ALA A 63 -10.84 -3.82 -7.72
C ALA A 63 -11.70 -3.93 -8.99
N GLU A 64 -11.70 -2.91 -9.86
CA GLU A 64 -12.41 -2.97 -11.14
C GLU A 64 -11.82 -4.05 -12.08
N GLN A 65 -10.49 -4.17 -12.14
CA GLN A 65 -9.83 -5.20 -12.95
C GLN A 65 -10.10 -6.61 -12.38
N LEU A 66 -10.15 -6.79 -11.07
CA LEU A 66 -10.52 -8.05 -10.42
C LEU A 66 -11.96 -8.45 -10.76
N LYS A 67 -12.91 -7.51 -10.73
CA LYS A 67 -14.29 -7.76 -11.17
C LYS A 67 -14.36 -8.20 -12.64
N LYS A 68 -13.55 -7.60 -13.51
CA LYS A 68 -13.45 -8.01 -14.92
C LYS A 68 -12.88 -9.43 -15.04
N LEU A 69 -11.87 -9.77 -14.23
CA LEU A 69 -11.28 -11.10 -14.19
C LEU A 69 -12.27 -12.16 -13.70
N ASP A 70 -13.00 -11.90 -12.61
CA ASP A 70 -14.02 -12.83 -12.06
C ASP A 70 -15.11 -13.13 -13.10
N LYS A 71 -15.58 -12.10 -13.83
CA LYS A 71 -16.53 -12.29 -14.95
C LYS A 71 -15.95 -13.12 -16.10
N SER A 72 -14.68 -12.89 -16.47
CA SER A 72 -13.99 -13.69 -17.49
C SER A 72 -13.93 -15.17 -17.11
N ILE A 73 -13.62 -15.47 -15.84
CA ILE A 73 -13.53 -16.85 -15.31
C ILE A 73 -14.90 -17.53 -15.29
N ASN A 74 -15.94 -16.83 -14.83
CA ASN A 74 -17.28 -17.41 -14.74
C ASN A 74 -17.91 -17.72 -16.11
N ASN A 75 -17.51 -17.02 -17.17
CA ASN A 75 -18.02 -17.21 -18.53
C ASN A 75 -17.32 -18.36 -19.30
N ASN A 76 -16.75 -19.37 -18.60
CA ASN A 76 -16.24 -20.61 -19.19
C ASN A 76 -15.12 -20.44 -20.26
N ASN A 77 -14.42 -19.30 -20.30
CA ASN A 77 -13.35 -19.04 -21.28
C ASN A 77 -11.93 -19.38 -20.80
N ILE A 78 -11.80 -19.93 -19.60
CA ILE A 78 -10.53 -20.20 -18.91
C ILE A 78 -10.45 -21.70 -18.62
N TYR A 79 -10.34 -22.52 -19.67
CA TYR A 79 -10.14 -23.97 -19.53
C TYR A 79 -8.69 -24.42 -19.71
N SER A 80 -7.75 -23.49 -19.91
CA SER A 80 -6.36 -23.75 -19.55
C SER A 80 -5.66 -22.45 -19.19
N ILE A 81 -5.34 -22.27 -17.90
CA ILE A 81 -4.32 -21.30 -17.54
C ILE A 81 -3.04 -21.82 -18.18
N ASN A 82 -2.55 -21.17 -19.23
CA ASN A 82 -1.26 -21.56 -19.79
C ASN A 82 -0.14 -21.13 -18.84
N SER A 83 1.03 -21.74 -18.99
CA SER A 83 2.20 -21.49 -18.13
C SER A 83 2.59 -20.01 -18.01
N GLU A 84 2.33 -19.20 -19.03
CA GLU A 84 2.61 -17.76 -18.97
C GLU A 84 1.66 -17.03 -18.01
N ILE A 85 0.37 -17.37 -18.03
CA ILE A 85 -0.62 -16.73 -17.16
C ILE A 85 -0.46 -17.22 -15.72
N GLU A 86 -0.13 -18.49 -15.51
CA GLU A 86 0.30 -19.01 -14.20
C GLU A 86 1.47 -18.21 -13.64
N ARG A 87 2.51 -17.95 -14.47
CA ARG A 87 3.65 -17.13 -14.07
C ARG A 87 3.25 -15.71 -13.67
N LEU A 88 2.32 -15.09 -14.42
CA LEU A 88 1.82 -13.75 -14.11
C LEU A 88 0.99 -13.72 -12.83
N ILE A 89 0.19 -14.76 -12.58
CA ILE A 89 -0.58 -14.91 -11.34
C ILE A 89 0.37 -15.02 -10.14
N LEU A 90 1.34 -15.94 -10.19
CA LEU A 90 2.31 -16.13 -9.11
C LEU A 90 3.10 -14.84 -8.85
N ARG A 91 3.52 -14.14 -9.92
CA ARG A 91 4.20 -12.86 -9.79
C ARG A 91 3.30 -11.81 -9.14
N THR A 92 2.02 -11.77 -9.47
CA THR A 92 1.04 -10.84 -8.89
C THR A 92 0.85 -11.11 -7.39
N GLN A 93 0.70 -12.37 -6.97
CA GLN A 93 0.62 -12.76 -5.56
C GLN A 93 1.85 -12.30 -4.78
N LYS A 94 3.05 -12.60 -5.28
CA LYS A 94 4.32 -12.15 -4.67
C LYS A 94 4.42 -10.62 -4.56
N GLN A 95 3.83 -9.87 -5.50
CA GLN A 95 3.84 -8.42 -5.42
C GLN A 95 2.87 -7.88 -4.36
N PHE A 96 1.71 -8.51 -4.16
CA PHE A 96 0.82 -8.20 -3.03
C PHE A 96 1.51 -8.43 -1.69
N GLU A 97 2.10 -9.61 -1.50
CA GLU A 97 2.85 -9.97 -0.29
C GLU A 97 3.96 -8.95 0.00
N LYS A 98 4.71 -8.56 -1.03
CA LYS A 98 5.76 -7.57 -0.90
C LYS A 98 5.23 -6.18 -0.48
N ILE A 99 4.10 -5.74 -1.03
CA ILE A 99 3.48 -4.46 -0.61
C ILE A 99 3.11 -4.52 0.87
N ILE A 100 2.45 -5.61 1.29
CA ILE A 100 1.97 -5.82 2.65
C ILE A 100 3.15 -5.71 3.63
N VAL A 101 4.23 -6.47 3.40
CA VAL A 101 5.44 -6.43 4.25
C VAL A 101 6.05 -5.02 4.33
N LEU A 102 6.08 -4.28 3.21
CA LEU A 102 6.61 -2.91 3.22
C LEU A 102 5.72 -1.91 3.97
N LEU A 103 4.39 -2.10 3.95
CA LEU A 103 3.45 -1.29 4.72
C LEU A 103 3.58 -1.58 6.22
N GLU A 104 3.68 -2.85 6.61
CA GLU A 104 3.91 -3.26 8.01
C GLU A 104 5.22 -2.68 8.56
N ALA A 105 6.31 -2.75 7.78
CA ALA A 105 7.56 -2.12 8.17
C ALA A 105 7.42 -0.61 8.40
N ASN A 106 6.72 0.09 7.51
CA ASN A 106 6.46 1.52 7.69
C ASN A 106 5.62 1.83 8.92
N ILE A 107 4.60 1.01 9.19
CA ILE A 107 3.79 1.13 10.39
C ILE A 107 4.69 1.07 11.63
N ALA A 108 5.52 0.04 11.75
CA ALA A 108 6.45 -0.10 12.88
C ALA A 108 7.41 1.10 13.00
N TYR A 109 7.97 1.59 11.89
CA TYR A 109 8.81 2.79 11.91
C TYR A 109 8.06 4.02 12.42
N THR A 110 6.84 4.26 11.94
CA THR A 110 6.03 5.40 12.40
C THR A 110 5.64 5.30 13.87
N GLU A 111 5.42 4.09 14.40
CA GLU A 111 5.13 3.86 15.81
C GLU A 111 6.32 4.17 16.71
N ILE A 112 7.49 3.59 16.41
CA ILE A 112 8.75 3.85 17.14
C ILE A 112 9.01 5.35 17.16
N PHE A 113 8.81 5.99 16.01
CA PHE A 113 9.05 7.41 15.85
C PHE A 113 8.06 8.28 16.66
N SER A 114 6.78 7.92 16.69
CA SER A 114 5.78 8.57 17.55
C SER A 114 6.09 8.45 19.05
N GLN A 115 6.63 7.31 19.49
CA GLN A 115 7.00 7.09 20.89
C GLN A 115 8.15 8.00 21.34
N HIS A 116 9.16 8.23 20.48
CA HIS A 116 10.29 9.11 20.80
C HIS A 116 9.84 10.53 21.18
N PHE A 117 8.90 11.12 20.43
CA PHE A 117 8.38 12.44 20.76
C PHE A 117 7.48 12.51 21.98
N GLN A 118 6.85 11.39 22.38
CA GLN A 118 6.11 11.35 23.65
C GLN A 118 7.06 11.37 24.85
N ALA A 119 8.20 10.69 24.76
CA ALA A 119 9.21 10.67 25.82
C ALA A 119 9.85 12.06 26.02
N ASP A 120 10.23 12.76 24.94
CA ASP A 120 10.92 14.06 25.02
C ASP A 120 10.02 15.19 25.58
N SER A 121 8.70 15.08 25.48
CA SER A 121 7.75 16.06 26.03
C SER A 121 7.62 16.06 27.57
N SER A 122 8.29 15.10 28.24
CA SER A 122 8.21 14.94 29.71
C SER A 122 9.37 15.60 30.48
N SER A 123 10.35 16.18 29.79
CA SER A 123 11.54 16.78 30.41
C SER A 123 11.91 18.14 29.80
N GLY A 124 11.42 19.24 30.41
CA GLY A 124 12.01 20.58 30.22
C GLY A 124 11.13 21.62 29.51
N SER A 125 11.03 22.79 30.14
CA SER A 125 10.17 23.93 29.85
C SER A 125 10.65 24.81 28.70
N ASP A 126 10.48 24.36 27.46
CA ASP A 126 10.58 25.25 26.28
C ASP A 126 9.32 25.06 25.42
N ASP A 127 8.40 26.03 25.51
CA ASP A 127 7.07 25.97 24.89
C ASP A 127 7.14 25.73 23.37
N GLU A 128 8.20 26.22 22.72
CA GLU A 128 8.45 26.01 21.30
C GLU A 128 8.81 24.56 20.96
N TRP A 129 9.66 23.91 21.77
CA TRP A 129 10.03 22.50 21.59
C TRP A 129 8.85 21.57 21.84
N SER A 130 8.09 21.85 22.91
CA SER A 130 6.91 21.05 23.27
C SER A 130 5.84 21.11 22.18
N LYS A 131 5.60 22.31 21.63
CA LYS A 131 4.68 22.50 20.50
C LYS A 131 5.18 21.82 19.23
N TRP A 132 6.46 21.95 18.91
CA TRP A 132 7.05 21.28 17.76
C TRP A 132 6.95 19.75 17.87
N ALA A 133 7.27 19.16 19.03
CA ALA A 133 7.18 17.72 19.27
C ALA A 133 5.72 17.22 19.15
N ALA A 134 4.76 17.98 19.68
CA ALA A 134 3.34 17.67 19.56
C ALA A 134 2.86 17.66 18.10
N GLU A 135 3.22 18.66 17.29
CA GLU A 135 2.88 18.71 15.87
C GLU A 135 3.47 17.51 15.10
N LYS A 136 4.71 17.13 15.39
CA LYS A 136 5.35 15.98 14.74
C LYS A 136 4.70 14.65 15.13
N ASN A 137 4.33 14.49 16.40
CA ASN A 137 3.63 13.31 16.86
C ASN A 137 2.25 13.18 16.19
N GLU A 138 1.51 14.28 16.04
CA GLU A 138 0.23 14.29 15.33
C GLU A 138 0.37 13.85 13.87
N VAL A 139 1.36 14.40 13.15
CA VAL A 139 1.65 14.01 11.76
C VAL A 139 2.00 12.53 11.64
N SER A 140 2.83 12.02 12.56
CA SER A 140 3.22 10.61 12.58
C SER A 140 2.02 9.69 12.83
N LYS A 141 1.17 10.02 13.81
CA LYS A 141 -0.07 9.28 14.10
C LYS A 141 -1.03 9.27 12.91
N LYS A 142 -1.20 10.41 12.24
CA LYS A 142 -2.02 10.48 11.02
C LYS A 142 -1.46 9.62 9.90
N HIS A 143 -0.14 9.63 9.70
CA HIS A 143 0.49 8.78 8.69
C HIS A 143 0.31 7.29 9.00
N HIS A 144 0.50 6.90 10.27
CA HIS A 144 0.25 5.55 10.76
C HIS A 144 -1.18 5.08 10.47
N GLN A 145 -2.19 5.88 10.79
CA GLN A 145 -3.60 5.56 10.50
C GLN A 145 -3.86 5.34 8.99
N LEU A 146 -3.28 6.19 8.13
CA LEU A 146 -3.41 6.04 6.68
C LEU A 146 -2.72 4.76 6.18
N LEU A 147 -1.56 4.39 6.74
CA LEU A 147 -0.87 3.15 6.39
C LEU A 147 -1.70 1.92 6.78
N GLN A 148 -2.33 1.92 7.95
CA GLN A 148 -3.22 0.83 8.38
C GLN A 148 -4.43 0.65 7.45
N VAL A 149 -5.06 1.76 7.03
CA VAL A 149 -6.16 1.71 6.06
C VAL A 149 -5.67 1.11 4.73
N ASN A 150 -4.52 1.54 4.25
CA ASN A 150 -3.94 1.03 3.00
C ASN A 150 -3.56 -0.45 3.10
N LEU A 151 -2.98 -0.88 4.22
CA LEU A 151 -2.66 -2.29 4.49
C LEU A 151 -3.92 -3.16 4.36
N LYS A 152 -4.98 -2.81 5.10
CA LYS A 152 -6.27 -3.52 5.06
C LYS A 152 -6.86 -3.59 3.65
N SER A 153 -6.75 -2.50 2.90
CA SER A 153 -7.19 -2.44 1.50
C SER A 153 -6.42 -3.43 0.61
N TYR A 154 -5.09 -3.53 0.74
CA TYR A 154 -4.30 -4.49 -0.04
C TYR A 154 -4.54 -5.94 0.36
N GLU A 155 -4.73 -6.22 1.65
CA GLU A 155 -5.10 -7.56 2.15
C GLU A 155 -6.44 -8.02 1.56
N ASN A 156 -7.44 -7.12 1.52
CA ASN A 156 -8.74 -7.41 0.92
C ASN A 156 -8.61 -7.73 -0.58
N LEU A 157 -7.86 -6.92 -1.34
CA LEU A 157 -7.63 -7.18 -2.77
C LEU A 157 -6.88 -8.50 -3.01
N ALA A 158 -5.88 -8.82 -2.18
CA ALA A 158 -5.15 -10.08 -2.26
C ALA A 158 -6.08 -11.28 -1.99
N SER A 159 -6.96 -11.16 -0.98
CA SER A 159 -7.97 -12.17 -0.65
C SER A 159 -8.99 -12.35 -1.78
N GLU A 160 -9.51 -11.26 -2.34
CA GLU A 160 -10.41 -11.30 -3.50
C GLU A 160 -9.76 -11.98 -4.71
N PHE A 161 -8.51 -11.59 -5.01
CA PHE A 161 -7.75 -12.20 -6.10
C PHE A 161 -7.58 -13.71 -5.89
N LYS A 162 -7.24 -14.15 -4.67
CA LYS A 162 -7.13 -15.58 -4.34
C LYS A 162 -8.45 -16.33 -4.52
N LYS A 163 -9.57 -15.77 -4.03
CA LYS A 163 -10.91 -16.37 -4.20
C LYS A 163 -11.29 -16.53 -5.67
N ILE A 164 -11.00 -15.53 -6.51
CA ILE A 164 -11.25 -15.58 -7.95
C ILE A 164 -10.51 -16.76 -8.59
N LEU A 165 -9.27 -17.02 -8.17
CA LEU A 165 -8.45 -18.12 -8.70
C LEU A 165 -8.90 -19.49 -8.20
N GLU A 166 -9.27 -19.62 -6.92
CA GLU A 166 -9.79 -20.88 -6.37
C GLU A 166 -11.07 -21.35 -7.05
N LYS A 167 -11.90 -20.41 -7.55
CA LYS A 167 -13.07 -20.75 -8.38
C LYS A 167 -12.66 -21.38 -9.71
N SER A 168 -11.54 -20.93 -10.30
CA SER A 168 -11.05 -21.44 -11.57
C SER A 168 -10.43 -22.85 -11.48
N SER A 169 -10.00 -23.28 -10.29
CA SER A 169 -9.41 -24.61 -10.08
C SER A 169 -10.41 -25.70 -9.67
N LYS A 170 -11.67 -25.33 -9.37
CA LYS A 170 -12.72 -26.25 -8.89
C LYS A 170 -13.75 -26.66 -9.97
N LYS A 171 -13.63 -26.15 -11.19
CA LYS A 171 -14.51 -26.44 -12.33
C LYS A 171 -13.71 -27.12 -13.44
#